data_AF-A0AAW3REB9-F1
#
_entry.id   AF-A0AAW3REB9-F1
#
_cell.length_a   1.000
_cell.length_b   1.000
_cell.length_c   1.000
_cell.angle_alpha   90.00
_cell.angle_beta   90.00
_cell.angle_gamma   90.00
#
_symmetry.space_group_name_H-M   'P 1'
#
loop_
_entity.id
_entity.type
_entity.pdbx_description
1 polymer ?
#
loop_
_entity_poly.entity_id
_entity_poly.type
_entity_poly.pdbx_seq_one_letter_code
_entity_poly.pdbx_strand_id
1 'polypeptide(L)'
;MDTVNLFFEHDYHDRGMIKWQSFYLSNHTAALNKLQAQNAISYLTKAQQSMSEISSILAIAHFKNQTISLQLNTVDQNNQHLPTITT
;
A
#
# COMPACT_ATOMS: atom_id res chain seq x y z
N MET A 1 9.85 -6.08 50.63
CA MET A 1 9.62 -5.66 49.23
C MET A 1 9.90 -6.83 48.28
N ASP A 2 9.73 -8.07 48.77
CA ASP A 2 10.48 -9.22 48.24
C ASP A 2 9.60 -10.27 47.54
N THR A 3 8.28 -10.14 47.66
CA THR A 3 7.32 -11.08 47.06
C THR A 3 7.28 -11.02 45.54
N VAL A 4 7.44 -9.83 44.96
CA VAL A 4 7.48 -9.66 43.49
C VAL A 4 8.77 -10.26 42.91
N ASN A 5 9.91 -10.04 43.57
CA ASN A 5 11.19 -10.59 43.14
C ASN A 5 11.20 -12.13 43.25
N LEU A 6 10.71 -12.68 44.36
CA LEU A 6 10.65 -14.13 44.56
C LEU A 6 9.80 -14.81 43.48
N PHE A 7 8.69 -14.19 43.06
CA PHE A 7 7.85 -14.68 41.96
C PHE A 7 8.61 -14.70 40.63
N PHE A 8 9.36 -13.64 40.29
CA PHE A 8 10.14 -13.60 39.05
C PHE A 8 11.32 -14.57 39.04
N GLU A 9 11.91 -14.86 40.20
CA GLU A 9 13.05 -15.77 40.34
C GLU A 9 12.65 -17.25 40.36
N HIS A 10 11.50 -17.60 40.95
CA HIS A 10 11.15 -19.00 41.21
C HIS A 10 9.92 -19.51 40.46
N ASP A 11 8.94 -18.65 40.18
CA ASP A 11 7.64 -19.08 39.64
C ASP A 11 7.43 -18.63 38.19
N TYR A 12 8.01 -17.49 37.81
CA TYR A 12 7.91 -16.94 36.46
C TYR A 12 8.76 -17.75 35.48
N HIS A 13 8.07 -18.49 34.62
CA HIS A 13 8.68 -19.13 33.47
C HIS A 13 8.37 -18.29 32.23
N ASP A 14 9.40 -17.69 31.61
CA ASP A 14 9.20 -16.92 30.38
C ASP A 14 8.68 -17.83 29.26
N ARG A 15 7.39 -17.69 28.94
CA ARG A 15 6.72 -18.39 27.84
C ARG A 15 6.82 -17.64 26.50
N GLY A 16 7.90 -16.89 26.32
CA GLY A 16 8.18 -16.11 25.12
C GLY A 16 7.63 -14.69 25.17
N MET A 17 7.31 -14.14 26.34
CA MET A 17 6.81 -12.76 26.48
C MET A 17 7.79 -11.73 25.88
N ILE A 18 9.09 -11.91 26.12
CA ILE A 18 10.14 -11.09 25.50
C ILE A 18 10.14 -11.26 23.98
N LYS A 19 9.97 -12.50 23.50
CA LYS A 19 9.89 -12.81 22.06
C LYS A 19 8.67 -12.16 21.40
N TRP A 20 7.53 -12.09 22.11
CA TRP A 20 6.30 -11.46 21.60
C TRP A 20 6.44 -9.94 21.43
N GLN A 21 7.14 -9.25 22.34
CA GLN A 21 7.44 -7.82 22.16
C GLN A 21 8.30 -7.57 20.90
N SER A 22 9.36 -8.36 20.72
CA SER A 22 10.20 -8.24 19.51
C SER A 22 9.46 -8.64 18.24
N PHE A 23 8.60 -9.65 18.29
CA PHE A 23 7.77 -10.07 17.16
C PHE A 23 6.76 -8.99 16.76
N TYR A 24 6.09 -8.36 17.74
CA TYR A 24 5.21 -7.23 17.51
C TYR A 24 5.95 -6.10 16.78
N LEU A 25 7.11 -5.68 17.30
CA LEU A 25 7.90 -4.63 16.67
C LEU A 25 8.32 -4.99 15.25
N SER A 26 8.79 -6.22 15.03
CA SER A 26 9.18 -6.71 13.70
C SER A 26 8.00 -6.68 12.72
N ASN A 27 6.82 -7.11 13.13
CA ASN A 27 5.61 -7.04 12.30
C ASN A 27 5.23 -5.60 11.97
N HIS A 28 5.31 -4.68 12.92
CA HIS A 28 5.07 -3.26 12.68
C HIS A 28 6.06 -2.67 11.67
N THR A 29 7.35 -2.92 11.84
CA THR A 29 8.37 -2.49 10.88
C THR A 29 8.12 -3.09 9.49
N ALA A 30 7.77 -4.38 9.42
CA ALA A 30 7.45 -5.03 8.15
C ALA A 30 6.22 -4.41 7.47
N ALA A 31 5.18 -4.06 8.21
CA ALA A 31 4.00 -3.37 7.69
C ALA A 31 4.34 -1.97 7.17
N LEU A 32 5.15 -1.21 7.91
CA LEU A 32 5.63 0.12 7.48
C LEU A 32 6.49 0.04 6.23
N ASN A 33 7.41 -0.94 6.14
CA ASN A 33 8.24 -1.14 4.96
C ASN A 33 7.39 -1.50 3.73
N LYS A 34 6.35 -2.33 3.89
CA LYS A 34 5.40 -2.64 2.82
C LYS A 34 4.64 -1.39 2.36
N LEU A 35 4.16 -0.58 3.30
CA LEU A 35 3.48 0.67 2.98
C LEU A 35 4.42 1.64 2.26
N GLN A 36 5.65 1.79 2.74
CA GLN A 36 6.66 2.64 2.10
C GLN A 36 7.01 2.16 0.70
N ALA A 37 7.12 0.84 0.48
CA ALA A 37 7.35 0.27 -0.83
C ALA A 37 6.17 0.54 -1.79
N GLN A 38 4.93 0.45 -1.31
CA GLN A 38 3.74 0.79 -2.09
C GLN A 38 3.71 2.27 -2.46
N ASN A 39 4.01 3.15 -1.50
CA ASN A 39 4.10 4.60 -1.71
C ASN A 39 5.35 4.99 -2.55
N ALA A 40 6.35 4.14 -2.71
CA ALA A 40 7.48 4.42 -3.60
C ALA A 40 7.13 4.17 -5.08
N ILE A 41 5.97 3.56 -5.36
CA ILE A 41 5.52 3.30 -6.74
C ILE A 41 5.08 4.61 -7.37
N SER A 42 5.93 5.15 -8.25
CA SER A 42 5.59 6.27 -9.11
C SER A 42 5.13 5.75 -10.47
N TYR A 43 3.90 6.07 -10.85
CA TYR A 43 3.39 5.78 -12.18
C TYR A 43 3.82 6.88 -13.15
N LEU A 44 4.37 6.49 -14.29
CA LEU A 44 4.74 7.44 -15.34
C LEU A 44 3.47 8.19 -15.81
N THR A 45 3.45 9.51 -15.64
CA THR A 45 2.33 10.35 -16.06
C THR A 45 2.30 10.45 -17.57
N LYS A 46 1.17 10.10 -18.19
CA LYS A 46 0.91 10.38 -19.61
C LYS A 46 0.52 11.85 -19.81
N ALA A 47 0.79 12.36 -21.00
CA ALA A 47 0.31 13.69 -21.39
C ALA A 47 -1.22 13.74 -21.36
N GLN A 48 -1.78 14.86 -20.90
CA GLN A 48 -3.22 15.08 -20.91
C GLN A 48 -3.73 15.15 -22.35
N GLN A 49 -4.73 14.32 -22.65
CA GLN A 49 -5.38 14.28 -23.96
C GLN A 49 -6.47 15.34 -24.07
N SER A 50 -6.74 15.78 -25.29
CA SER A 50 -7.86 16.68 -25.57
C SER A 50 -9.21 15.93 -25.52
N MET A 51 -10.29 16.67 -25.29
CA MET A 51 -11.65 16.09 -25.28
C MET A 51 -12.03 15.42 -26.61
N SER A 52 -11.54 15.97 -27.73
CA SER A 52 -11.76 15.42 -29.07
C SER A 52 -11.10 14.05 -29.23
N GLU A 53 -9.84 13.92 -28.80
CA GLU A 53 -9.10 12.66 -28.86
C GLU A 53 -9.72 11.59 -27.95
N ILE A 54 -10.09 11.97 -26.72
CA ILE A 54 -10.78 11.07 -25.78
C ILE A 54 -12.05 10.53 -26.41
N SER A 55 -12.89 11.41 -26.95
CA SER A 55 -14.17 11.04 -27.58
C SER A 55 -13.97 10.10 -28.76
N SER A 56 -12.98 10.38 -29.60
CA SER A 56 -12.63 9.55 -30.76
C SER A 56 -12.18 8.14 -30.35
N ILE A 57 -11.27 8.04 -29.39
CA ILE A 57 -10.76 6.75 -28.89
C ILE A 57 -11.89 5.92 -28.29
N LEU A 58 -12.74 6.55 -27.46
CA LEU A 58 -13.89 5.88 -26.84
C LEU A 58 -14.89 5.38 -27.88
N ALA A 59 -15.20 6.19 -28.90
CA ALA A 59 -16.10 5.78 -29.97
C ALA A 59 -15.57 4.58 -30.76
N ILE A 60 -14.27 4.58 -31.09
CA ILE A 60 -13.61 3.47 -31.79
C ILE A 60 -13.61 2.20 -30.93
N ALA A 61 -13.24 2.32 -29.66
CA ALA A 61 -13.18 1.17 -28.75
C ALA A 61 -14.56 0.55 -28.54
N HIS A 62 -15.58 1.39 -28.35
CA HIS A 62 -16.97 0.95 -28.24
C HIS A 62 -17.44 0.23 -29.51
N PHE A 63 -17.22 0.82 -30.69
CA PHE A 63 -17.63 0.22 -31.96
C PHE A 63 -16.93 -1.13 -32.22
N LYS A 64 -15.66 -1.25 -31.84
CA LYS A 64 -14.86 -2.47 -32.02
C LYS A 64 -14.94 -3.45 -30.85
N ASN A 65 -15.73 -3.12 -29.82
CA ASN A 65 -15.85 -3.89 -28.59
C ASN A 65 -14.49 -4.22 -27.94
N GLN A 66 -13.60 -3.22 -27.91
CA GLN A 66 -12.23 -3.32 -27.40
C GLN A 66 -12.13 -2.75 -25.98
N THR A 67 -11.23 -3.35 -25.19
CA THR A 67 -10.86 -2.83 -23.88
C THR A 67 -10.05 -1.54 -23.99
N ILE A 68 -10.24 -0.63 -23.06
CA ILE A 68 -9.50 0.62 -22.95
C ILE A 68 -8.70 0.68 -21.66
N SER A 69 -7.55 1.36 -21.73
CA SER A 69 -6.76 1.70 -20.55
C SER A 69 -6.90 3.18 -20.24
N LEU A 70 -7.33 3.51 -19.03
CA LEU A 70 -7.57 4.88 -18.56
C LEU A 70 -6.60 5.21 -17.42
N GLN A 71 -5.88 6.33 -17.58
CA GLN A 71 -5.09 6.95 -16.51
C GLN A 71 -5.72 8.29 -16.16
N LEU A 72 -6.12 8.47 -14.91
CA LEU A 72 -6.75 9.71 -14.46
C LEU A 72 -5.68 10.78 -14.20
N ASN A 73 -5.94 12.01 -14.63
CA ASN A 73 -5.06 13.15 -14.33
C ASN A 73 -5.37 13.73 -12.94
N THR A 74 -5.36 12.86 -11.93
CA THR A 74 -5.56 13.21 -10.53
C THR A 74 -4.44 12.59 -9.71
N VAL A 75 -4.07 13.27 -8.64
CA VAL A 75 -3.09 12.78 -7.66
C VAL A 75 -3.77 12.51 -6.32
N ASP A 76 -3.18 11.61 -5.55
CA ASP A 76 -3.58 11.32 -4.17
C ASP A 76 -3.01 12.36 -3.18
N GLN A 77 -3.20 12.10 -1.87
CA GLN A 77 -2.71 12.96 -0.79
C GLN A 77 -1.18 13.08 -0.72
N ASN A 78 -0.46 12.14 -1.36
CA ASN A 78 1.00 12.12 -1.43
C ASN A 78 1.51 12.67 -2.77
N ASN A 79 0.65 13.33 -3.54
CA ASN A 79 0.94 13.87 -4.86
C ASN A 79 1.38 12.80 -5.88
N GLN A 80 0.88 11.56 -5.73
CA GLN A 80 1.14 10.44 -6.62
C GLN A 80 -0.05 10.16 -7.54
N HIS A 81 0.22 9.85 -8.80
CA HIS A 81 -0.83 9.45 -9.73
C HIS A 81 -1.40 8.08 -9.39
N LEU A 82 -2.68 7.87 -9.71
CA LEU A 82 -3.33 6.57 -9.57
C LEU A 82 -2.89 5.61 -10.69
N PRO A 83 -2.94 4.28 -10.44
CA PRO A 83 -2.66 3.30 -11.47
C PRO A 83 -3.61 3.42 -12.66
N THR A 84 -3.13 2.98 -13.82
CA THR A 84 -3.99 2.84 -15.02
C THR A 84 -4.98 1.70 -14.79
N ILE A 85 -6.25 1.97 -15.03
CA ILE A 85 -7.32 0.96 -14.99
C ILE A 85 -7.64 0.49 -16.41
N THR A 86 -7.87 -0.80 -16.60
CA THR A 86 -8.27 -1.39 -17.88
C THR A 86 -9.67 -1.94 -17.77
N THR A 87 -10.56 -1.54 -18.68
CA THR A 87 -11.98 -1.95 -18.74
C THR A 87 -12.42 -2.30 -20.15
#